data_AF-A0A4S2ABF3-F1
#
_entry.id   AF-A0A4S2ABF3-F1
#
_cell.length_a   1.000
_cell.length_b   1.000
_cell.length_c   1.000
_cell.angle_alpha   90.00
_cell.angle_beta   90.00
_cell.angle_gamma   90.00
#
_symmetry.space_group_name_H-M   'P 1'
#
loop_
_entity.id
_entity.type
_entity.pdbx_description
1 polymer ?
#
loop_
_entity_poly.entity_id
_entity_poly.type
_entity_poly.pdbx_seq_one_letter_code
_entity_poly.pdbx_strand_id
1 'polypeptide(L)'
;MNQYPLIRGQTDLKARNPALAEEWDGIRNKGLTPEDVQPGSVKKVWWRCRKGHSWMSAVYSRTAGAGCPYCAGNRLIPGVNDLATAAPLLAEEWDVGKNGSLRPEDVAGGTAKRVWWRCAEGHSWQAAVSSRAAGKGCPYCAGRKVMPGFNDLATADPELTAQWDHERNGGLRPEDVTGMSQRSVWWTGRCGHSWKAKISNRRNGCGCPYCCGKKILEGFNDAQSRCPELMDEWDFEKNTFLPSEITAGSQKDIWWRCRKGHSWKAKLPGRRRGNGCPYCGNRKVLPGENDLASVHPELAGEWDYGKNQGSTPETVMYQTRKKVWWRCRKGHSWKAEVYERATGSGCPVCTRLLDRHPVIPGESDLATYSPRLAREWDCQRNMGLTPEQVRPFSTRKVWWVCEKGHHWQCTVQVRQKGTGCPFCDGRIHRQSRLI
;
A
#
# COMPACT_ATOMS: atom_id res chain seq x y z
N MET A 1 20.48 52.28 17.97
CA MET A 1 21.42 52.96 18.88
C MET A 1 22.50 51.95 19.23
N ASN A 2 23.79 52.31 19.08
CA ASN A 2 24.89 51.42 19.43
C ASN A 2 24.98 51.28 20.96
N GLN A 3 24.98 50.05 21.47
CA GLN A 3 25.00 49.75 22.91
C GLN A 3 26.37 49.93 23.57
N TYR A 4 27.41 50.31 22.83
CA TYR A 4 28.79 50.39 23.34
C TYR A 4 29.49 51.67 22.86
N PRO A 5 30.40 52.27 23.66
CA PRO A 5 31.20 53.42 23.24
C PRO A 5 32.20 53.07 22.12
N LEU A 6 32.55 54.04 21.28
CA LEU A 6 33.58 53.89 20.25
C LEU A 6 34.97 53.83 20.91
N ILE A 7 35.64 52.69 20.81
CA ILE A 7 36.99 52.44 21.29
C ILE A 7 37.83 52.04 20.08
N ARG A 8 38.78 52.91 19.72
CA ARG A 8 39.67 52.70 18.57
C ARG A 8 40.50 51.43 18.75
N GLY A 9 40.55 50.60 17.71
CA GLY A 9 41.17 49.28 17.70
C GLY A 9 40.30 48.15 18.26
N GLN A 10 39.10 48.43 18.80
CA GLN A 10 38.26 47.41 19.45
C GLN A 10 36.81 47.41 18.94
N THR A 11 36.11 48.54 19.00
CA THR A 11 34.68 48.63 18.65
C THR A 11 34.40 49.44 17.39
N ASP A 12 35.44 50.00 16.77
CA ASP A 12 35.37 50.71 15.49
C ASP A 12 35.12 49.78 14.30
N LEU A 13 34.80 50.38 13.15
CA LEU A 13 34.45 49.65 11.93
C LEU A 13 35.61 48.81 11.40
N LYS A 14 36.86 49.30 11.47
CA LYS A 14 38.01 48.55 10.94
C LYS A 14 38.29 47.31 11.76
N ALA A 15 38.26 47.43 13.08
CA ALA A 15 38.47 46.31 13.98
C ALA A 15 37.36 45.25 13.84
N ARG A 16 36.10 45.68 13.75
CA ARG A 16 34.95 44.77 13.71
C ARG A 16 34.57 44.26 12.33
N ASN A 17 34.92 44.99 11.26
CA ASN A 17 34.61 44.61 9.89
C ASN A 17 35.73 45.05 8.93
N PRO A 18 36.93 44.42 8.99
CA PRO A 18 38.10 44.82 8.21
C PRO A 18 37.85 44.83 6.70
N ALA A 19 37.14 43.82 6.18
CA ALA A 19 36.81 43.73 4.77
C ALA A 19 35.95 44.91 4.29
N LEU A 20 35.03 45.39 5.13
CA LEU A 20 34.21 46.55 4.79
C LEU A 20 35.03 47.85 4.87
N ALA A 21 36.01 47.94 5.76
CA ALA A 21 36.93 49.07 5.85
C ALA A 21 37.81 49.22 4.60
N GLU A 22 38.11 48.13 3.88
CA GLU A 22 38.80 48.20 2.57
C GLU A 22 37.97 48.91 1.49
N GLU A 23 36.64 48.91 1.61
CA GLU A 23 35.75 49.62 0.68
C GLU A 23 35.58 51.11 1.04
N TRP A 24 36.37 51.65 1.98
CA TRP A 24 36.29 53.05 2.39
C TRP A 24 36.93 53.99 1.35
N ASP A 25 36.21 55.04 0.95
CA ASP A 25 36.77 56.04 0.03
C ASP A 25 37.52 57.14 0.80
N GLY A 26 38.79 56.87 1.15
CA GLY A 26 39.62 57.78 1.95
C GLY A 26 39.80 59.17 1.34
N ILE A 27 39.78 59.28 0.00
CA ILE A 27 39.91 60.56 -0.71
C ILE A 27 38.64 61.39 -0.51
N ARG A 28 37.47 60.80 -0.74
CA ARG A 28 36.19 61.53 -0.63
C ARG A 28 35.73 61.77 0.81
N ASN A 29 36.19 60.95 1.76
CA ASN A 29 35.88 61.10 3.17
C ASN A 29 36.76 62.14 3.90
N LYS A 30 37.69 62.82 3.20
CA LYS A 30 38.42 64.01 3.66
C LYS A 30 38.98 63.88 5.09
N GLY A 31 39.72 62.81 5.35
CA GLY A 31 40.39 62.56 6.63
C GLY A 31 39.58 61.77 7.65
N LEU A 32 38.29 61.49 7.41
CA LEU A 32 37.54 60.53 8.23
C LEU A 32 37.96 59.10 7.88
N THR A 33 38.33 58.32 8.89
CA THR A 33 38.81 56.94 8.77
C THR A 33 37.78 55.92 9.28
N PRO A 34 37.87 54.64 8.86
CA PRO A 34 37.06 53.56 9.43
C PRO A 34 37.18 53.44 10.96
N GLU A 35 38.31 53.84 11.53
CA GLU A 35 38.56 53.85 12.97
C GLU A 35 37.74 54.90 13.74
N ASP A 36 37.15 55.88 13.05
CA ASP A 36 36.40 57.00 13.65
C ASP A 36 34.89 56.72 13.77
N VAL A 37 34.43 55.53 13.36
CA VAL A 37 33.00 55.16 13.37
C VAL A 37 32.80 53.73 13.84
N GLN A 38 31.66 53.47 14.48
CA GLN A 38 31.24 52.11 14.81
C GLN A 38 30.38 51.50 13.68
N PRO A 39 30.32 50.16 13.56
CA PRO A 39 29.52 49.49 12.52
C PRO A 39 28.05 49.91 12.47
N GLY A 40 27.37 50.11 13.62
CA GLY A 40 25.96 50.54 13.63
C GLY A 40 25.73 52.05 13.47
N SER A 41 26.74 52.82 13.03
CA SER A 41 26.63 54.27 12.86
C SER A 41 25.68 54.66 11.71
N VAL A 42 24.82 55.65 11.96
CA VAL A 42 23.94 56.26 10.95
C VAL A 42 24.67 57.26 10.04
N LYS A 43 25.93 57.59 10.35
CA LYS A 43 26.74 58.53 9.56
C LYS A 43 26.87 58.02 8.12
N LYS A 44 26.57 58.89 7.15
CA LYS A 44 26.75 58.63 5.73
C LYS A 44 28.17 59.00 5.33
N VAL A 45 28.86 58.06 4.70
CA VAL A 45 30.24 58.19 4.25
C VAL A 45 30.35 57.68 2.82
N TRP A 46 31.43 58.04 2.14
CA TRP A 46 31.75 57.56 0.81
C TRP A 46 32.41 56.19 0.87
N TRP A 47 31.93 55.30 0.02
CA TRP A 47 32.42 53.95 -0.20
C TRP A 47 32.90 53.83 -1.64
N ARG A 48 33.91 53.01 -1.88
CA ARG A 48 34.44 52.70 -3.20
C ARG A 48 34.57 51.18 -3.34
N CYS A 49 33.93 50.62 -4.35
CA CYS A 49 34.03 49.17 -4.60
C CYS A 49 35.25 48.85 -5.46
N ARG A 50 35.57 47.55 -5.57
CA ARG A 50 36.69 47.06 -6.40
C ARG A 50 36.60 47.45 -7.88
N LYS A 51 35.38 47.65 -8.41
CA LYS A 51 35.16 48.15 -9.78
C LYS A 51 35.34 49.68 -9.92
N GLY A 52 35.75 50.36 -8.84
CA GLY A 52 36.04 51.78 -8.85
C GLY A 52 34.84 52.71 -8.64
N HIS A 53 33.61 52.19 -8.52
CA HIS A 53 32.43 53.02 -8.28
C HIS A 53 32.45 53.63 -6.88
N SER A 54 32.26 54.94 -6.78
CA SER A 54 32.13 55.64 -5.50
C SER A 54 30.67 56.03 -5.21
N TRP A 55 30.16 55.72 -4.02
CA TRP A 55 28.80 56.08 -3.59
C TRP A 55 28.74 56.43 -2.10
N MET A 56 27.74 57.22 -1.71
CA MET A 56 27.48 57.56 -0.33
C MET A 56 26.43 56.62 0.29
N SER A 57 26.73 56.03 1.45
CA SER A 57 25.80 55.20 2.23
C SER A 57 26.08 55.29 3.73
N ALA A 58 25.08 54.99 4.55
CA ALA A 58 25.24 54.92 6.00
C ALA A 58 26.04 53.68 6.41
N VAL A 59 26.90 53.80 7.43
CA VAL A 59 27.78 52.70 7.89
C VAL A 59 26.97 51.46 8.31
N TYR A 60 25.89 51.64 9.07
CA TYR A 60 25.04 50.52 9.49
C TYR A 60 24.42 49.74 8.33
N SER A 61 24.04 50.43 7.24
CA SER A 61 23.43 49.79 6.07
C SER A 61 24.45 48.89 5.35
N ARG A 62 25.71 49.33 5.30
CA ARG A 62 26.82 48.57 4.73
C ARG A 62 27.21 47.40 5.62
N THR A 63 27.24 47.58 6.94
CA THR A 63 27.44 46.48 7.90
C THR A 63 26.33 45.44 7.81
N ALA A 64 25.09 45.85 7.51
CA ALA A 64 23.97 44.94 7.27
C ALA A 64 24.03 44.24 5.89
N GLY A 65 25.07 44.46 5.09
CA GLY A 65 25.31 43.76 3.82
C GLY A 65 24.85 44.49 2.56
N ALA A 66 24.38 45.74 2.63
CA ALA A 66 24.01 46.49 1.42
C ALA A 66 25.25 46.73 0.54
N GLY A 67 25.21 46.29 -0.73
CA GLY A 67 26.32 46.37 -1.69
C GLY A 67 26.53 47.73 -2.39
N CYS A 68 27.43 47.76 -3.37
CA CYS A 68 27.58 48.90 -4.28
C CYS A 68 26.30 49.04 -5.15
N PRO A 69 25.60 50.19 -5.16
CA PRO A 69 24.33 50.35 -5.87
C PRO A 69 24.50 50.34 -7.40
N TYR A 70 25.69 50.67 -7.91
CA TYR A 70 25.98 50.59 -9.35
C TYR A 70 26.25 49.14 -9.77
N CYS A 71 27.03 48.39 -9.00
CA CYS A 71 27.26 46.96 -9.28
C CYS A 71 25.98 46.13 -9.15
N ALA A 72 25.11 46.49 -8.20
CA ALA A 72 23.80 45.87 -8.03
C ALA A 72 22.77 46.31 -9.08
N GLY A 73 23.11 47.26 -9.97
CA GLY A 73 22.19 47.76 -11.01
C GLY A 73 21.04 48.60 -10.45
N ASN A 74 21.15 49.16 -9.25
CA ASN A 74 20.15 50.06 -8.64
C ASN A 74 20.33 51.52 -9.08
N ARG A 75 21.53 51.89 -9.53
CA ARG A 75 21.85 53.21 -10.11
C ARG A 75 22.44 53.03 -11.50
N LEU A 76 21.92 53.78 -12.45
CA LEU A 76 22.28 53.71 -13.86
C LEU A 76 23.67 54.30 -14.13
N ILE A 77 24.45 53.56 -14.91
CA ILE A 77 25.64 53.99 -15.64
C ILE A 77 25.37 53.57 -17.09
N PRO A 78 25.02 54.53 -17.97
CA PRO A 78 24.77 54.23 -19.38
C PRO A 78 25.97 53.55 -20.04
N GLY A 79 25.70 52.51 -20.83
CA GLY A 79 26.71 51.68 -21.52
C GLY A 79 27.42 50.65 -20.63
N VAL A 80 27.02 50.51 -19.36
CA VAL A 80 27.68 49.59 -18.41
C VAL A 80 26.67 48.70 -17.70
N ASN A 81 25.61 49.29 -17.12
CA ASN A 81 24.62 48.54 -16.34
C ASN A 81 23.16 48.90 -16.69
N ASP A 82 22.96 49.65 -17.77
CA ASP A 82 21.65 49.81 -18.38
C ASP A 82 21.12 48.47 -18.86
N LEU A 83 19.80 48.37 -19.02
CA LEU A 83 19.13 47.11 -19.35
C LEU A 83 19.55 46.58 -20.73
N ALA A 84 19.70 47.45 -21.73
CA ALA A 84 20.11 47.05 -23.07
C ALA A 84 21.48 46.36 -23.05
N THR A 85 22.43 46.91 -22.30
CA THR A 85 23.80 46.39 -22.18
C THR A 85 23.87 45.17 -21.27
N ALA A 86 23.22 45.22 -20.10
CA ALA A 86 23.35 44.17 -19.08
C ALA A 86 22.48 42.94 -19.34
N ALA A 87 21.37 43.09 -20.05
CA ALA A 87 20.44 41.99 -20.37
C ALA A 87 19.75 42.22 -21.73
N PRO A 88 20.48 42.06 -22.86
CA PRO A 88 19.97 42.36 -24.20
C PRO A 88 18.72 41.56 -24.57
N LEU A 89 18.68 40.26 -24.26
CA LEU A 89 17.50 39.42 -24.49
C LEU A 89 16.26 39.90 -23.72
N LEU A 90 16.46 40.50 -22.55
CA LEU A 90 15.35 41.05 -21.78
C LEU A 90 14.90 42.39 -22.37
N ALA A 91 15.82 43.20 -22.88
CA ALA A 91 15.50 44.45 -23.59
C ALA A 91 14.66 44.21 -24.86
N GLU A 92 14.79 43.05 -25.51
CA GLU A 92 13.90 42.64 -26.63
C GLU A 92 12.43 42.48 -26.20
N GLU A 93 12.17 42.14 -24.94
CA GLU A 93 10.81 42.07 -24.39
C GLU A 93 10.26 43.44 -23.97
N TRP A 94 10.90 44.56 -24.33
CA TRP A 94 10.43 45.90 -23.99
C TRP A 94 9.18 46.29 -24.79
N ASP A 95 8.12 46.73 -24.11
CA ASP A 95 6.93 47.24 -24.79
C ASP A 95 7.12 48.72 -25.17
N VAL A 96 7.68 48.95 -26.37
CA VAL A 96 7.98 50.29 -26.89
C VAL A 96 6.73 51.18 -26.90
N GLY A 97 5.58 50.64 -27.30
CA GLY A 97 4.33 51.41 -27.41
C GLY A 97 3.80 51.87 -26.04
N LYS A 98 3.95 51.06 -24.99
CA LYS A 98 3.39 51.38 -23.66
C LYS A 98 4.36 52.08 -22.71
N ASN A 99 5.66 52.06 -23.00
CA ASN A 99 6.65 52.77 -22.19
C ASN A 99 6.90 54.23 -22.65
N GLY A 100 6.27 54.66 -23.75
CA GLY A 100 6.40 56.02 -24.26
C GLY A 100 7.85 56.34 -24.62
N SER A 101 8.41 57.41 -24.07
CA SER A 101 9.78 57.84 -24.35
C SER A 101 10.86 57.10 -23.55
N LEU A 102 10.48 56.21 -22.62
CA LEU A 102 11.44 55.47 -21.81
C LEU A 102 12.00 54.29 -22.60
N ARG A 103 13.32 54.21 -22.70
CA ARG A 103 14.02 53.14 -23.43
C ARG A 103 14.81 52.24 -22.48
N PRO A 104 15.17 51.01 -22.91
CA PRO A 104 16.01 50.11 -22.11
C PRO A 104 17.34 50.73 -21.64
N GLU A 105 17.92 51.65 -22.41
CA GLU A 105 19.17 52.35 -22.08
C GLU A 105 19.00 53.35 -20.92
N ASP A 106 17.76 53.76 -20.63
CA ASP A 106 17.43 54.76 -19.62
C ASP A 106 17.13 54.12 -18.24
N VAL A 107 17.27 52.80 -18.11
CA VAL A 107 16.99 52.06 -16.86
C VAL A 107 18.09 51.07 -16.52
N ALA A 108 18.48 51.02 -15.25
CA ALA A 108 19.47 50.06 -14.77
C ALA A 108 18.86 48.67 -14.59
N GLY A 109 19.56 47.59 -14.98
CA GLY A 109 19.01 46.22 -14.99
C GLY A 109 18.53 45.69 -13.61
N GLY A 110 19.02 46.26 -12.51
CA GLY A 110 18.66 45.88 -11.14
C GLY A 110 17.56 46.74 -10.52
N THR A 111 16.97 47.69 -11.24
CA THR A 111 16.01 48.64 -10.65
C THR A 111 14.66 48.01 -10.31
N ALA A 112 14.03 48.48 -9.22
CA ALA A 112 12.66 48.14 -8.86
C ALA A 112 11.59 48.90 -9.69
N LYS A 113 12.00 49.80 -10.59
CA LYS A 113 11.09 50.55 -11.47
C LYS A 113 10.25 49.58 -12.30
N ARG A 114 8.93 49.78 -12.29
CA ARG A 114 7.97 49.00 -13.07
C ARG A 114 7.83 49.61 -14.45
N VAL A 115 8.01 48.78 -15.47
CA VAL A 115 7.90 49.13 -16.89
C VAL A 115 7.02 48.10 -17.58
N TRP A 116 6.53 48.44 -18.77
CA TRP A 116 5.76 47.53 -19.61
C TRP A 116 6.69 46.59 -20.38
N TRP A 117 6.32 45.33 -20.38
CA TRP A 117 6.99 44.25 -21.10
C TRP A 117 6.02 43.62 -22.06
N ARG A 118 6.52 43.07 -23.15
CA ARG A 118 5.77 42.32 -24.15
C ARG A 118 6.50 41.00 -24.44
N CYS A 119 5.82 39.88 -24.26
CA CYS A 119 6.38 38.56 -24.56
C CYS A 119 6.16 38.20 -26.04
N ALA A 120 6.76 37.09 -26.48
CA ALA A 120 6.62 36.57 -27.84
C ALA A 120 5.16 36.33 -28.27
N GLU A 121 4.31 35.84 -27.37
CA GLU A 121 2.84 35.70 -27.58
C GLU A 121 2.09 37.04 -27.68
N GLY A 122 2.80 38.18 -27.61
CA GLY A 122 2.23 39.51 -27.76
C GLY A 122 1.59 40.10 -26.50
N HIS A 123 1.55 39.38 -25.38
CA HIS A 123 0.95 39.87 -24.13
C HIS A 123 1.77 41.00 -23.52
N SER A 124 1.11 42.12 -23.19
CA SER A 124 1.74 43.22 -22.45
C SER A 124 1.45 43.16 -20.95
N TRP A 125 2.45 43.31 -20.09
CA TRP A 125 2.25 43.45 -18.64
C TRP A 125 3.27 44.38 -17.98
N GLN A 126 2.91 44.93 -16.82
CA GLN A 126 3.84 45.70 -15.98
C GLN A 126 4.57 44.81 -14.98
N ALA A 127 5.90 44.92 -14.93
CA ALA A 127 6.74 44.29 -13.91
C ALA A 127 8.00 45.12 -13.62
N ALA A 128 8.59 44.92 -12.45
CA ALA A 128 9.88 45.52 -12.11
C ALA A 128 11.02 44.90 -12.95
N VAL A 129 11.97 45.73 -13.38
CA VAL A 129 13.15 45.28 -14.16
C VAL A 129 13.95 44.23 -13.37
N SER A 130 14.19 44.46 -12.08
CA SER A 130 14.86 43.50 -11.20
C SER A 130 14.14 42.16 -11.11
N SER A 131 12.80 42.16 -11.10
CA SER A 131 12.02 40.91 -11.06
C SER A 131 12.14 40.14 -12.37
N ARG A 132 12.24 40.84 -13.50
CA ARG A 132 12.45 40.24 -14.82
C ARG A 132 13.87 39.69 -14.96
N ALA A 133 14.88 40.45 -14.50
CA ALA A 133 16.27 40.00 -14.45
C ALA A 133 16.44 38.74 -13.57
N ALA A 134 15.61 38.58 -12.53
CA ALA A 134 15.53 37.36 -11.72
C ALA A 134 14.76 36.20 -12.40
N GLY A 135 14.40 36.30 -13.68
CA GLY A 135 13.77 35.25 -14.47
C GLY A 135 12.25 35.15 -14.35
N LYS A 136 11.56 36.15 -13.78
CA LYS A 136 10.08 36.11 -13.72
C LYS A 136 9.46 36.45 -15.07
N GLY A 137 8.98 35.42 -15.77
CA GLY A 137 8.31 35.52 -17.08
C GLY A 137 6.95 36.23 -17.08
N CYS A 138 6.31 36.27 -18.26
CA CYS A 138 4.96 36.78 -18.48
C CYS A 138 3.94 36.11 -17.51
N PRO A 139 3.12 36.88 -16.78
CA PRO A 139 2.16 36.32 -15.84
C PRO A 139 0.97 35.62 -16.53
N TYR A 140 0.66 35.96 -17.79
CA TYR A 140 -0.41 35.32 -18.56
C TYR A 140 0.06 33.96 -19.09
N CYS A 141 1.21 33.89 -19.77
CA CYS A 141 1.78 32.61 -20.24
C CYS A 141 2.03 31.63 -19.07
N ALA A 142 2.43 32.15 -17.90
CA ALA A 142 2.62 31.34 -16.70
C ALA A 142 1.30 30.99 -15.95
N GLY A 143 0.13 31.39 -16.45
CA GLY A 143 -1.18 31.09 -15.84
C GLY A 143 -1.44 31.78 -14.49
N ARG A 144 -0.63 32.79 -14.11
CA ARG A 144 -0.74 33.54 -12.85
C ARG A 144 -1.76 34.68 -12.91
N LYS A 145 -2.02 35.21 -14.10
CA LYS A 145 -3.10 36.16 -14.39
C LYS A 145 -3.99 35.60 -15.48
N VAL A 146 -5.30 35.79 -15.34
CA VAL A 146 -6.28 35.42 -16.36
C VAL A 146 -6.27 36.43 -17.51
N MET A 147 -6.39 35.92 -18.72
CA MET A 147 -6.62 36.64 -19.96
C MET A 147 -7.70 35.88 -20.75
N PRO A 148 -8.91 36.44 -20.85
CA PRO A 148 -9.99 35.83 -21.62
C PRO A 148 -9.59 35.58 -23.07
N GLY A 149 -9.96 34.40 -23.59
CA GLY A 149 -9.63 33.93 -24.93
C GLY A 149 -8.22 33.35 -25.08
N PHE A 150 -7.43 33.27 -24.01
CA PHE A 150 -6.07 32.71 -24.06
C PHE A 150 -5.84 31.62 -23.01
N ASN A 151 -5.89 31.99 -21.72
CA ASN A 151 -5.52 31.07 -20.61
C ASN A 151 -6.60 30.97 -19.52
N ASP A 152 -7.77 31.55 -19.76
CA ASP A 152 -8.94 31.33 -18.93
C ASP A 152 -9.41 29.87 -19.03
N LEU A 153 -10.14 29.41 -18.03
CA LEU A 153 -10.53 28.01 -17.91
C LEU A 153 -11.51 27.57 -19.01
N ALA A 154 -12.40 28.46 -19.46
CA ALA A 154 -13.33 28.15 -20.55
C ALA A 154 -12.57 27.84 -21.84
N THR A 155 -11.60 28.70 -22.19
CA THR A 155 -10.79 28.54 -23.40
C THR A 155 -9.82 27.36 -23.27
N ALA A 156 -9.12 27.24 -22.15
CA ALA A 156 -8.03 26.27 -22.00
C ALA A 156 -8.51 24.84 -21.74
N ASP A 157 -9.62 24.65 -21.02
CA ASP A 157 -10.12 23.32 -20.64
C ASP A 157 -11.66 23.22 -20.75
N PRO A 158 -12.25 23.19 -21.97
CA PRO A 158 -13.70 23.19 -22.19
C PRO A 158 -14.43 22.01 -21.51
N GLU A 159 -13.85 20.80 -21.54
CA GLU A 159 -14.45 19.62 -20.90
C GLU A 159 -14.52 19.72 -19.37
N LEU A 160 -13.57 20.43 -18.76
CA LEU A 160 -13.58 20.68 -17.33
C LEU A 160 -14.61 21.76 -17.01
N THR A 161 -14.68 22.80 -17.83
CA THR A 161 -15.69 23.86 -17.75
C THR A 161 -17.12 23.33 -17.88
N ALA A 162 -17.35 22.29 -18.68
CA ALA A 162 -18.66 21.61 -18.75
C ALA A 162 -19.13 21.00 -17.41
N GLN A 163 -18.24 20.86 -16.44
CA GLN A 163 -18.56 20.36 -15.08
C GLN A 163 -18.68 21.51 -14.06
N TRP A 164 -18.66 22.77 -14.50
CA TRP A 164 -18.78 23.93 -13.64
C TRP A 164 -20.22 24.10 -13.15
N ASP A 165 -20.40 24.36 -11.86
CA ASP A 165 -21.71 24.64 -11.29
C ASP A 165 -21.99 26.15 -11.30
N HIS A 166 -22.71 26.65 -12.31
CA HIS A 166 -22.93 28.08 -12.50
C HIS A 166 -23.74 28.73 -11.37
N GLU A 167 -24.77 28.03 -10.87
CA GLU A 167 -25.64 28.54 -9.81
C GLU A 167 -24.88 28.64 -8.48
N ARG A 168 -24.20 27.56 -8.08
CA ARG A 168 -23.51 27.51 -6.78
C ARG A 168 -22.23 28.34 -6.73
N ASN A 169 -21.65 28.68 -7.87
CA ASN A 169 -20.46 29.54 -7.93
C ASN A 169 -20.78 31.04 -7.92
N GLY A 170 -22.06 31.43 -7.80
CA GLY A 170 -22.44 32.79 -7.39
C GLY A 170 -21.90 33.88 -8.31
N GLY A 171 -21.91 33.64 -9.62
CA GLY A 171 -21.45 34.60 -10.64
C GLY A 171 -19.97 34.55 -10.97
N LEU A 172 -19.15 33.73 -10.28
CA LEU A 172 -17.80 33.44 -10.75
C LEU A 172 -17.88 32.56 -12.01
N ARG A 173 -17.34 33.05 -13.12
CA ARG A 173 -17.38 32.32 -14.39
C ARG A 173 -16.03 31.67 -14.71
N PRO A 174 -16.02 30.58 -15.50
CA PRO A 174 -14.78 29.94 -15.96
C PRO A 174 -13.81 30.91 -16.68
N GLU A 175 -14.33 31.94 -17.35
CA GLU A 175 -13.55 32.97 -18.06
C GLU A 175 -12.77 33.89 -17.10
N ASP A 176 -13.16 33.93 -15.81
CA ASP A 176 -12.57 34.83 -14.80
C ASP A 176 -11.39 34.17 -14.05
N VAL A 177 -11.07 32.90 -14.36
CA VAL A 177 -10.05 32.11 -13.66
C VAL A 177 -9.15 31.34 -14.62
N THR A 178 -7.93 31.04 -14.20
CA THR A 178 -7.04 30.12 -14.93
C THR A 178 -7.15 28.70 -14.38
N GLY A 179 -6.77 27.71 -15.18
CA GLY A 179 -6.67 26.30 -14.77
C GLY A 179 -5.71 26.04 -13.59
N MET A 180 -4.80 26.98 -13.29
CA MET A 180 -3.85 26.89 -12.17
C MET A 180 -4.39 27.48 -10.86
N SER A 181 -5.59 28.05 -10.89
CA SER A 181 -6.20 28.72 -9.74
C SER A 181 -6.36 27.80 -8.53
N GLN A 182 -5.98 28.32 -7.36
CA GLN A 182 -6.15 27.63 -6.07
C GLN A 182 -7.54 27.83 -5.45
N ARG A 183 -8.44 28.54 -6.14
CA ARG A 183 -9.82 28.77 -5.68
C ARG A 183 -10.60 27.47 -5.68
N SER A 184 -11.33 27.23 -4.58
CA SER A 184 -12.26 26.11 -4.45
C SER A 184 -13.64 26.52 -4.94
N VAL A 185 -14.11 25.86 -5.99
CA VAL A 185 -15.41 26.11 -6.64
C VAL A 185 -16.26 24.84 -6.62
N TRP A 186 -17.55 25.00 -6.84
CA TRP A 186 -18.49 23.91 -6.99
C TRP A 186 -18.42 23.32 -8.40
N TRP A 187 -18.48 22.01 -8.44
CA TRP A 187 -18.47 21.22 -9.66
C TRP A 187 -19.64 20.25 -9.63
N THR A 188 -20.19 19.97 -10.80
CA THR A 188 -21.17 18.92 -11.01
C THR A 188 -20.61 17.94 -12.03
N GLY A 189 -20.29 16.73 -11.57
CA GLY A 189 -19.71 15.70 -12.42
C GLY A 189 -20.73 15.10 -13.36
N ARG A 190 -20.27 14.41 -14.40
CA ARG A 190 -21.14 13.62 -15.31
C ARG A 190 -21.95 12.54 -14.58
N CYS A 191 -21.54 12.15 -13.37
CA CYS A 191 -22.28 11.25 -12.50
C CYS A 191 -23.44 11.94 -11.74
N GLY A 192 -23.73 13.21 -11.99
CA GLY A 192 -24.77 13.99 -11.31
C GLY A 192 -24.40 14.51 -9.92
N HIS A 193 -23.33 14.02 -9.31
CA HIS A 193 -22.89 14.47 -8.00
C HIS A 193 -22.29 15.89 -8.05
N SER A 194 -22.58 16.70 -7.02
CA SER A 194 -22.01 18.05 -6.84
C SER A 194 -21.01 18.07 -5.69
N TRP A 195 -19.85 18.70 -5.89
CA TRP A 195 -18.81 18.83 -4.84
C TRP A 195 -17.95 20.07 -5.00
N LYS A 196 -17.38 20.53 -3.87
CA LYS A 196 -16.43 21.64 -3.84
C LYS A 196 -14.98 21.14 -3.96
N ALA A 197 -14.21 21.68 -4.91
CA ALA A 197 -12.80 21.36 -5.12
C ALA A 197 -12.02 22.51 -5.75
N LYS A 198 -10.69 22.53 -5.54
CA LYS A 198 -9.78 23.49 -6.19
C LYS A 198 -9.72 23.26 -7.70
N ILE A 199 -9.70 24.34 -8.48
CA ILE A 199 -9.59 24.29 -9.95
C ILE A 199 -8.32 23.54 -10.39
N SER A 200 -7.16 23.89 -9.82
CA SER A 200 -5.90 23.20 -10.13
C SER A 200 -5.95 21.69 -9.87
N ASN A 201 -6.63 21.25 -8.82
CA ASN A 201 -6.73 19.82 -8.50
C ASN A 201 -7.63 19.09 -9.50
N ARG A 202 -8.70 19.74 -9.97
CA ARG A 202 -9.59 19.18 -10.99
C ARG A 202 -8.88 19.04 -12.33
N ARG A 203 -8.11 20.05 -12.72
CA ARG A 203 -7.29 20.02 -13.95
C ARG A 203 -6.28 18.88 -13.94
N ASN A 204 -5.68 18.59 -12.79
CA ASN A 204 -4.74 17.47 -12.61
C ASN A 204 -5.41 16.08 -12.47
N GLY A 205 -6.68 15.92 -12.83
CA GLY A 205 -7.34 14.61 -12.93
C GLY A 205 -8.08 14.13 -11.67
N CYS A 206 -8.34 14.99 -10.68
CA CYS A 206 -9.22 14.60 -9.57
C CYS A 206 -10.70 14.57 -10.04
N GLY A 207 -11.25 13.37 -10.24
CA GLY A 207 -12.67 13.17 -10.55
C GLY A 207 -13.61 13.31 -9.34
N CYS A 208 -14.81 12.74 -9.45
CA CYS A 208 -15.82 12.78 -8.39
C CYS A 208 -15.33 12.05 -7.12
N PRO A 209 -15.27 12.73 -5.96
CA PRO A 209 -14.76 12.15 -4.72
C PRO A 209 -15.68 11.06 -4.15
N TYR A 210 -16.97 11.09 -4.50
CA TYR A 210 -17.94 10.09 -4.09
C TYR A 210 -17.80 8.80 -4.91
N CYS A 211 -17.67 8.90 -6.23
CA CYS A 211 -17.51 7.73 -7.10
C CYS A 211 -16.23 6.93 -6.81
N CYS A 212 -15.13 7.62 -6.45
CA CYS A 212 -13.89 6.95 -6.05
C CYS A 212 -13.81 6.61 -4.54
N GLY A 213 -14.87 6.86 -3.77
CA GLY A 213 -14.95 6.48 -2.35
C GLY A 213 -14.08 7.31 -1.39
N LYS A 214 -13.55 8.47 -1.83
CA LYS A 214 -12.79 9.39 -0.96
C LYS A 214 -13.69 10.22 -0.04
N LYS A 215 -14.94 10.43 -0.44
CA LYS A 215 -15.99 11.05 0.37
C LYS A 215 -17.23 10.17 0.37
N ILE A 216 -18.00 10.25 1.45
CA ILE A 216 -19.28 9.55 1.59
C ILE A 216 -20.39 10.46 1.05
N LEU A 217 -21.30 9.84 0.29
CA LEU A 217 -22.57 10.39 -0.13
C LEU A 217 -23.64 9.37 0.27
N GLU A 218 -24.44 9.75 1.26
CA GLU A 218 -25.57 8.97 1.74
C GLU A 218 -26.55 8.69 0.61
N GLY A 219 -27.10 7.48 0.57
CA GLY A 219 -27.95 6.98 -0.52
C GLY A 219 -27.18 6.47 -1.73
N PHE A 220 -25.86 6.66 -1.80
CA PHE A 220 -25.06 6.29 -2.97
C PHE A 220 -23.93 5.31 -2.66
N ASN A 221 -22.93 5.71 -1.88
CA ASN A 221 -21.70 4.91 -1.66
C ASN A 221 -21.45 4.54 -0.19
N ASP A 222 -22.35 4.94 0.70
CA ASP A 222 -22.34 4.55 2.10
C ASP A 222 -22.64 3.04 2.27
N ALA A 223 -22.28 2.48 3.43
CA ALA A 223 -22.44 1.05 3.65
C ALA A 223 -23.91 0.62 3.73
N GLN A 224 -24.80 1.47 4.27
CA GLN A 224 -26.22 1.16 4.40
C GLN A 224 -26.86 0.96 3.03
N SER A 225 -26.60 1.87 2.09
CA SER A 225 -27.17 1.84 0.74
C SER A 225 -26.54 0.76 -0.13
N ARG A 226 -25.25 0.45 0.05
CA ARG A 226 -24.53 -0.52 -0.79
C ARG A 226 -24.62 -1.97 -0.29
N CYS A 227 -24.96 -2.18 0.98
CA CYS A 227 -25.01 -3.49 1.62
C CYS A 227 -26.20 -3.62 2.59
N PRO A 228 -27.44 -3.32 2.17
CA PRO A 228 -28.61 -3.35 3.06
C PRO A 228 -28.79 -4.72 3.72
N GLU A 229 -28.45 -5.81 3.03
CA GLU A 229 -28.56 -7.19 3.52
C GLU A 229 -27.68 -7.50 4.73
N LEU A 230 -26.62 -6.72 4.96
CA LEU A 230 -25.74 -6.90 6.11
C LEU A 230 -26.18 -6.07 7.31
N MET A 231 -27.10 -5.12 7.14
CA MET A 231 -27.50 -4.20 8.22
C MET A 231 -28.25 -4.90 9.35
N ASP A 232 -28.94 -6.00 9.05
CA ASP A 232 -29.57 -6.88 10.04
C ASP A 232 -28.57 -7.47 11.04
N GLU A 233 -27.30 -7.59 10.64
CA GLU A 233 -26.23 -8.10 11.50
C GLU A 233 -25.36 -6.99 12.10
N TRP A 234 -25.67 -5.72 11.86
CA TRP A 234 -24.93 -4.60 12.44
C TRP A 234 -25.23 -4.47 13.94
N ASP A 235 -24.18 -4.43 14.77
CA ASP A 235 -24.35 -4.27 16.22
C ASP A 235 -24.44 -2.76 16.58
N PHE A 236 -25.66 -2.21 16.57
CA PHE A 236 -25.91 -0.78 16.83
C PHE A 236 -25.55 -0.34 18.26
N GLU A 237 -25.51 -1.26 19.21
CA GLU A 237 -25.14 -0.96 20.60
C GLU A 237 -23.63 -0.84 20.78
N LYS A 238 -22.85 -1.66 20.05
CA LYS A 238 -21.39 -1.70 20.19
C LYS A 238 -20.63 -0.81 19.22
N ASN A 239 -21.24 -0.44 18.10
CA ASN A 239 -20.62 0.47 17.14
C ASN A 239 -20.89 1.92 17.54
N THR A 240 -19.85 2.76 17.48
CA THR A 240 -19.94 4.20 17.78
C THR A 240 -20.25 5.07 16.56
N PHE A 241 -20.59 4.44 15.44
CA PHE A 241 -20.91 5.10 14.18
C PHE A 241 -21.98 4.30 13.44
N LEU A 242 -22.74 5.00 12.61
CA LEU A 242 -23.81 4.43 11.81
C LEU A 242 -23.25 3.84 10.50
N PRO A 243 -23.97 2.88 9.89
CA PRO A 243 -23.58 2.35 8.58
C PRO A 243 -23.55 3.41 7.47
N SER A 244 -24.38 4.45 7.57
CA SER A 244 -24.38 5.59 6.63
C SER A 244 -23.11 6.46 6.72
N GLU A 245 -22.33 6.35 7.80
CA GLU A 245 -21.13 7.17 8.05
C GLU A 245 -19.83 6.52 7.57
N ILE A 246 -19.91 5.39 6.86
CA ILE A 246 -18.76 4.70 6.28
C ILE A 246 -19.05 4.27 4.84
N THR A 247 -18.02 4.16 4.01
CA THR A 247 -18.17 3.58 2.67
C THR A 247 -18.18 2.05 2.72
N ALA A 248 -18.76 1.41 1.70
CA ALA A 248 -18.73 -0.05 1.52
C ALA A 248 -17.30 -0.65 1.43
N GLY A 249 -16.29 0.18 1.14
CA GLY A 249 -14.87 -0.18 1.07
C GLY A 249 -14.09 0.07 2.37
N SER A 250 -14.75 0.56 3.42
CA SER A 250 -14.12 0.92 4.69
C SER A 250 -13.34 -0.23 5.31
N GLN A 251 -12.14 0.08 5.82
CA GLN A 251 -11.27 -0.88 6.50
C GLN A 251 -11.42 -0.83 8.03
N LYS A 252 -12.40 -0.07 8.55
CA LYS A 252 -12.70 -0.02 9.99
C LYS A 252 -13.16 -1.39 10.50
N ASP A 253 -12.77 -1.71 11.72
CA ASP A 253 -13.34 -2.84 12.44
C ASP A 253 -14.74 -2.48 12.91
N ILE A 254 -15.71 -3.30 12.52
CA ILE A 254 -17.14 -3.12 12.81
C ILE A 254 -17.57 -4.30 13.68
N TRP A 255 -18.35 -4.03 14.72
CA TRP A 255 -19.03 -5.06 15.49
C TRP A 255 -20.26 -5.57 14.75
N TRP A 256 -20.35 -6.89 14.67
CA TRP A 256 -21.45 -7.61 14.07
C TRP A 256 -22.09 -8.54 15.09
N ARG A 257 -23.39 -8.77 14.93
CA ARG A 257 -24.19 -9.69 15.76
C ARG A 257 -24.99 -10.61 14.85
N CYS A 258 -24.81 -11.92 14.97
CA CYS A 258 -25.59 -12.88 14.17
C CYS A 258 -26.94 -13.19 14.85
N ARG A 259 -27.82 -13.88 14.14
CA ARG A 259 -29.14 -14.31 14.66
C ARG A 259 -29.06 -15.21 15.91
N LYS A 260 -27.95 -15.92 16.12
CA LYS A 260 -27.69 -16.70 17.36
C LYS A 260 -27.19 -15.85 18.53
N GLY A 261 -27.05 -14.54 18.35
CA GLY A 261 -26.57 -13.61 19.39
C GLY A 261 -25.05 -13.51 19.53
N HIS A 262 -24.26 -14.23 18.72
CA HIS A 262 -22.80 -14.10 18.78
C HIS A 262 -22.35 -12.72 18.29
N SER A 263 -21.41 -12.12 19.00
CA SER A 263 -20.85 -10.80 18.67
C SER A 263 -19.36 -10.91 18.30
N TRP A 264 -18.96 -10.29 17.18
CA TRP A 264 -17.57 -10.30 16.71
C TRP A 264 -17.18 -9.05 15.92
N LYS A 265 -15.88 -8.78 15.84
CA LYS A 265 -15.33 -7.72 14.97
C LYS A 265 -14.97 -8.28 13.60
N ALA A 266 -15.37 -7.58 12.54
CA ALA A 266 -14.92 -7.85 11.18
C ALA A 266 -15.02 -6.59 10.31
N LYS A 267 -14.24 -6.57 9.23
CA LYS A 267 -14.29 -5.49 8.22
C LYS A 267 -15.40 -5.77 7.20
N LEU A 268 -16.09 -4.71 6.77
CA LEU A 268 -17.20 -4.80 5.82
C LEU A 268 -16.83 -5.44 4.47
N PRO A 269 -15.68 -5.15 3.83
CA PRO A 269 -15.26 -5.86 2.60
C PRO A 269 -15.07 -7.37 2.77
N GLY A 270 -14.81 -7.83 3.99
CA GLY A 270 -14.78 -9.26 4.32
C GLY A 270 -16.18 -9.84 4.39
N ARG A 271 -17.11 -9.13 5.06
CA ARG A 271 -18.52 -9.52 5.16
C ARG A 271 -19.18 -9.66 3.79
N ARG A 272 -18.95 -8.70 2.89
CA ARG A 272 -19.44 -8.73 1.50
C ARG A 272 -18.93 -9.91 0.68
N ARG A 273 -17.77 -10.48 1.05
CA ARG A 273 -17.21 -11.69 0.43
C ARG A 273 -17.79 -12.99 1.01
N GLY A 274 -18.80 -12.90 1.88
CA GLY A 274 -19.45 -14.05 2.50
C GLY A 274 -18.83 -14.49 3.83
N ASN A 275 -17.87 -13.74 4.40
CA ASN A 275 -17.36 -14.06 5.74
C ASN A 275 -18.40 -13.69 6.81
N GLY A 276 -19.18 -14.67 7.26
CA GLY A 276 -20.15 -14.52 8.34
C GLY A 276 -19.56 -14.68 9.74
N CYS A 277 -20.41 -15.04 10.70
CA CYS A 277 -20.01 -15.31 12.08
C CYS A 277 -18.88 -16.37 12.17
N PRO A 278 -17.75 -16.09 12.85
CA PRO A 278 -16.66 -17.04 12.99
C PRO A 278 -17.00 -18.22 13.91
N TYR A 279 -17.95 -18.05 14.84
CA TYR A 279 -18.39 -19.10 15.76
C TYR A 279 -19.36 -20.05 15.06
N CYS A 280 -20.40 -19.53 14.38
CA CYS A 280 -21.33 -20.36 13.59
C CYS A 280 -20.63 -21.12 12.46
N GLY A 281 -19.61 -20.53 11.84
CA GLY A 281 -18.83 -21.15 10.77
C GLY A 281 -17.65 -22.00 11.26
N ASN A 282 -17.55 -22.33 12.56
CA ASN A 282 -16.48 -23.15 13.15
C ASN A 282 -15.05 -22.71 12.78
N ARG A 283 -14.84 -21.38 12.70
CA ARG A 283 -13.51 -20.77 12.51
C ARG A 283 -12.92 -20.30 13.83
N LYS A 284 -13.75 -20.06 14.85
CA LYS A 284 -13.34 -19.70 16.21
C LYS A 284 -14.12 -20.51 17.24
N VAL A 285 -13.41 -21.02 18.25
CA VAL A 285 -14.01 -21.78 19.35
C VAL A 285 -14.86 -20.87 20.23
N LEU A 286 -16.02 -21.39 20.62
CA LEU A 286 -16.93 -20.85 21.61
C LEU A 286 -17.27 -21.99 22.58
N PRO A 287 -16.67 -21.99 23.78
CA PRO A 287 -16.96 -22.97 24.82
C PRO A 287 -18.45 -23.02 25.15
N GLY A 288 -19.00 -24.22 25.28
CA GLY A 288 -20.41 -24.49 25.52
C GLY A 288 -21.27 -24.64 24.25
N GLU A 289 -20.73 -24.39 23.06
CA GLU A 289 -21.50 -24.49 21.81
C GLU A 289 -20.80 -25.30 20.72
N ASN A 290 -19.57 -24.93 20.32
CA ASN A 290 -18.88 -25.55 19.19
C ASN A 290 -17.51 -26.15 19.55
N ASP A 291 -17.19 -26.21 20.84
CA ASP A 291 -16.02 -26.93 21.34
C ASP A 291 -16.23 -28.44 21.30
N LEU A 292 -15.15 -29.20 21.37
CA LEU A 292 -15.19 -30.65 21.29
C LEU A 292 -15.92 -31.27 22.48
N ALA A 293 -15.78 -30.73 23.69
CA ALA A 293 -16.41 -31.30 24.89
C ALA A 293 -17.94 -31.20 24.81
N SER A 294 -18.45 -30.06 24.34
CA SER A 294 -19.89 -29.81 24.24
C SER A 294 -20.55 -30.60 23.11
N VAL A 295 -19.88 -30.76 21.96
CA VAL A 295 -20.45 -31.44 20.79
C VAL A 295 -20.21 -32.96 20.82
N HIS A 296 -19.05 -33.40 21.33
CA HIS A 296 -18.63 -34.80 21.37
C HIS A 296 -18.05 -35.17 22.76
N PRO A 297 -18.89 -35.25 23.80
CA PRO A 297 -18.45 -35.60 25.16
C PRO A 297 -17.76 -36.97 25.23
N GLU A 298 -18.12 -37.91 24.34
CA GLU A 298 -17.48 -39.22 24.23
C GLU A 298 -16.02 -39.13 23.80
N LEU A 299 -15.68 -38.17 22.91
CA LEU A 299 -14.32 -37.95 22.45
C LEU A 299 -13.50 -37.19 23.50
N ALA A 300 -14.12 -36.30 24.28
CA ALA A 300 -13.45 -35.66 25.41
C ALA A 300 -12.92 -36.70 26.42
N GLY A 301 -13.66 -37.80 26.64
CA GLY A 301 -13.22 -38.94 27.46
C GLY A 301 -12.01 -39.70 26.90
N GLU A 302 -11.70 -39.56 25.62
CA GLU A 302 -10.52 -40.16 24.98
C GLU A 302 -9.34 -39.18 24.83
N TRP A 303 -9.41 -38.00 25.43
CA TRP A 303 -8.35 -37.00 25.36
C TRP A 303 -7.13 -37.40 26.22
N ASP A 304 -5.92 -37.34 25.65
CA ASP A 304 -4.69 -37.58 26.44
C ASP A 304 -4.19 -36.27 27.07
N TYR A 305 -4.75 -35.92 28.25
CA TYR A 305 -4.41 -34.68 28.98
C TYR A 305 -2.92 -34.54 29.29
N GLY A 306 -2.21 -35.64 29.55
CA GLY A 306 -0.78 -35.61 29.85
C GLY A 306 0.08 -35.21 28.64
N LYS A 307 -0.35 -35.59 27.43
CA LYS A 307 0.37 -35.30 26.18
C LYS A 307 -0.13 -34.04 25.45
N ASN A 308 -1.33 -33.57 25.75
CA ASN A 308 -1.93 -32.36 25.15
C ASN A 308 -1.83 -31.14 26.09
N GLN A 309 -0.66 -30.89 26.67
CA GLN A 309 -0.46 -29.79 27.60
C GLN A 309 -0.82 -28.44 26.94
N GLY A 310 -1.63 -27.63 27.62
CA GLY A 310 -2.10 -26.33 27.11
C GLY A 310 -3.24 -26.41 26.09
N SER A 311 -3.90 -27.56 25.92
CA SER A 311 -5.15 -27.65 25.16
C SER A 311 -6.09 -28.67 25.79
N THR A 312 -7.32 -28.24 26.00
CA THR A 312 -8.41 -29.09 26.51
C THR A 312 -9.51 -29.22 25.46
N PRO A 313 -10.38 -30.24 25.55
CA PRO A 313 -11.56 -30.39 24.69
C PRO A 313 -12.44 -29.13 24.60
N GLU A 314 -12.54 -28.34 25.67
CA GLU A 314 -13.32 -27.08 25.74
C GLU A 314 -12.66 -25.91 25.00
N THR A 315 -11.36 -26.03 24.71
CA THR A 315 -10.56 -24.98 24.03
C THR A 315 -10.31 -25.28 22.54
N VAL A 316 -10.82 -26.40 22.04
CA VAL A 316 -10.67 -26.81 20.64
C VAL A 316 -12.04 -27.04 19.99
N MET A 317 -12.20 -26.60 18.75
CA MET A 317 -13.44 -26.85 17.99
C MET A 317 -13.49 -28.30 17.49
N TYR A 318 -14.66 -28.92 17.48
CA TYR A 318 -14.79 -30.30 17.00
C TYR A 318 -14.40 -30.50 15.52
N GLN A 319 -14.50 -29.46 14.68
CA GLN A 319 -14.10 -29.51 13.26
C GLN A 319 -12.65 -29.10 12.99
N THR A 320 -11.82 -28.91 14.02
CA THR A 320 -10.42 -28.51 13.79
C THR A 320 -9.60 -29.65 13.20
N ARG A 321 -8.71 -29.33 12.27
CA ARG A 321 -7.67 -30.26 11.76
C ARG A 321 -6.43 -30.31 12.64
N LYS A 322 -6.48 -29.72 13.85
CA LYS A 322 -5.38 -29.80 14.82
C LYS A 322 -5.18 -31.26 15.22
N LYS A 323 -3.93 -31.75 15.10
CA LYS A 323 -3.54 -33.09 15.54
C LYS A 323 -3.25 -33.07 17.04
N VAL A 324 -3.98 -33.90 17.77
CA VAL A 324 -3.86 -34.05 19.23
C VAL A 324 -3.69 -35.52 19.59
N TRP A 325 -3.23 -35.77 20.81
CA TRP A 325 -3.06 -37.10 21.34
C TRP A 325 -4.37 -37.63 21.94
N TRP A 326 -4.70 -38.86 21.60
CA TRP A 326 -5.86 -39.57 22.08
C TRP A 326 -5.41 -40.81 22.84
N ARG A 327 -6.22 -41.22 23.81
CA ARG A 327 -6.04 -42.45 24.57
C ARG A 327 -7.37 -43.16 24.67
N CYS A 328 -7.45 -44.36 24.08
CA CYS A 328 -8.66 -45.16 24.14
C CYS A 328 -8.79 -45.86 25.50
N ARG A 329 -9.99 -46.41 25.78
CA ARG A 329 -10.26 -47.18 27.01
C ARG A 329 -9.32 -48.38 27.23
N LYS A 330 -8.76 -48.96 26.15
CA LYS A 330 -7.76 -50.04 26.22
C LYS A 330 -6.33 -49.55 26.47
N GLY A 331 -6.13 -48.25 26.70
CA GLY A 331 -4.84 -47.65 27.02
C GLY A 331 -3.95 -47.28 25.82
N HIS A 332 -4.33 -47.65 24.59
CA HIS A 332 -3.55 -47.26 23.41
C HIS A 332 -3.56 -45.75 23.20
N SER A 333 -2.37 -45.17 22.94
CA SER A 333 -2.19 -43.73 22.71
C SER A 333 -1.77 -43.47 21.26
N TRP A 334 -2.42 -42.54 20.57
CA TRP A 334 -2.10 -42.19 19.18
C TRP A 334 -2.38 -40.71 18.87
N LYS A 335 -1.83 -40.20 17.77
CA LYS A 335 -2.03 -38.82 17.32
C LYS A 335 -2.96 -38.80 16.10
N ALA A 336 -4.03 -38.02 16.15
CA ALA A 336 -5.01 -37.89 15.07
C ALA A 336 -5.64 -36.49 15.07
N GLU A 337 -6.24 -36.08 13.95
CA GLU A 337 -6.96 -34.81 13.85
C GLU A 337 -8.30 -34.88 14.60
N VAL A 338 -8.69 -33.77 15.24
CA VAL A 338 -9.99 -33.70 15.93
C VAL A 338 -11.15 -33.90 14.96
N TYR A 339 -11.10 -33.26 13.78
CA TYR A 339 -12.09 -33.44 12.72
C TYR A 339 -12.25 -34.92 12.32
N GLU A 340 -11.14 -35.62 12.06
CA GLU A 340 -11.18 -37.04 11.70
C GLU A 340 -11.82 -37.89 12.81
N ARG A 341 -11.52 -37.58 14.08
CA ARG A 341 -12.13 -38.27 15.23
C ARG A 341 -13.62 -37.99 15.33
N ALA A 342 -14.03 -36.72 15.18
CA ALA A 342 -15.43 -36.28 15.20
C ALA A 342 -16.25 -36.91 14.05
N THR A 343 -15.64 -37.17 12.90
CA THR A 343 -16.30 -37.87 11.77
C THR A 343 -16.36 -39.40 11.91
N GLY A 344 -15.82 -39.97 12.99
CA GLY A 344 -15.98 -41.39 13.32
C GLY A 344 -14.72 -42.26 13.25
N SER A 345 -13.52 -41.69 13.11
CA SER A 345 -12.30 -42.51 13.19
C SER A 345 -12.02 -42.98 14.63
N GLY A 346 -11.76 -44.27 14.79
CA GLY A 346 -11.47 -44.90 16.08
C GLY A 346 -9.97 -45.09 16.35
N CYS A 347 -9.65 -45.81 17.43
CA CYS A 347 -8.26 -46.16 17.75
C CYS A 347 -7.68 -47.08 16.66
N PRO A 348 -6.57 -46.71 15.99
CA PRO A 348 -5.98 -47.48 14.89
C PRO A 348 -5.45 -48.85 15.34
N VAL A 349 -5.11 -49.00 16.63
CA VAL A 349 -4.70 -50.29 17.19
C VAL A 349 -5.92 -51.18 17.43
N CYS A 350 -6.99 -50.64 18.01
CA CYS A 350 -8.22 -51.39 18.24
C CYS A 350 -8.91 -51.79 16.94
N THR A 351 -8.91 -50.93 15.92
CA THR A 351 -9.49 -51.24 14.60
C THR A 351 -8.68 -52.30 13.86
N ARG A 352 -7.34 -52.27 13.92
CA ARG A 352 -6.49 -53.35 13.38
C ARG A 352 -6.70 -54.70 14.08
N LEU A 353 -6.97 -54.67 15.39
CA LEU A 353 -7.33 -55.89 16.14
C LEU A 353 -8.75 -56.38 15.84
N LEU A 354 -9.58 -55.55 15.18
CA LEU A 354 -10.92 -55.88 14.70
C LEU A 354 -10.94 -56.27 13.20
N ASP A 355 -9.80 -56.25 12.49
CA ASP A 355 -9.73 -56.59 11.06
C ASP A 355 -9.77 -58.11 10.80
N ARG A 356 -11.00 -58.63 10.91
CA ARG A 356 -11.76 -59.40 9.91
C ARG A 356 -11.03 -60.51 9.15
N HIS A 357 -10.95 -61.64 9.83
CA HIS A 357 -11.49 -62.94 9.44
C HIS A 357 -10.50 -64.02 9.92
N PRO A 358 -10.69 -64.57 11.13
CA PRO A 358 -9.87 -65.70 11.55
C PRO A 358 -9.99 -66.81 10.50
N VAL A 359 -8.87 -67.47 10.18
CA VAL A 359 -8.93 -68.72 9.42
C VAL A 359 -9.51 -69.75 10.36
N ILE A 360 -10.76 -70.15 10.11
CA ILE A 360 -11.41 -71.26 10.81
C ILE A 360 -11.18 -72.51 9.95
N PRO A 361 -10.35 -73.47 10.40
CA PRO A 361 -10.14 -74.72 9.68
C PRO A 361 -11.47 -75.46 9.46
N GLY A 362 -11.76 -75.84 8.23
CA GLY A 362 -13.00 -76.51 7.83
C GLY A 362 -14.14 -75.59 7.41
N GLU A 363 -13.99 -74.26 7.52
CA GLU A 363 -15.05 -73.30 7.16
C GLU A 363 -14.57 -72.18 6.22
N SER A 364 -13.41 -71.58 6.52
CA SER A 364 -12.97 -70.34 5.86
C SER A 364 -11.51 -70.35 5.41
N ASP A 365 -10.90 -71.53 5.41
CA ASP A 365 -9.56 -71.78 4.92
C ASP A 365 -9.53 -72.14 3.41
N LEU A 366 -8.34 -72.06 2.81
CA LEU A 366 -8.13 -72.31 1.39
C LEU A 366 -8.35 -73.78 1.01
N ALA A 367 -8.04 -74.72 1.90
CA ALA A 367 -8.20 -76.16 1.63
C ALA A 367 -9.68 -76.52 1.45
N THR A 368 -10.52 -76.01 2.35
CA THR A 368 -11.97 -76.20 2.32
C THR A 368 -12.61 -75.50 1.11
N TYR A 369 -12.24 -74.24 0.85
CA TYR A 369 -12.87 -73.46 -0.21
C TYR A 369 -12.41 -73.85 -1.62
N SER A 370 -11.11 -74.12 -1.78
CA SER A 370 -10.48 -74.45 -3.08
C SER A 370 -9.61 -75.70 -2.98
N PRO A 371 -10.18 -76.91 -2.85
CA PRO A 371 -9.41 -78.15 -2.75
C PRO A 371 -8.47 -78.38 -3.94
N ARG A 372 -8.83 -77.88 -5.13
CA ARG A 372 -7.98 -77.96 -6.32
C ARG A 372 -6.69 -77.15 -6.16
N LEU A 373 -6.79 -75.92 -5.63
CA LEU A 373 -5.62 -75.08 -5.39
C LEU A 373 -4.78 -75.62 -4.23
N ALA A 374 -5.41 -76.18 -3.20
CA ALA A 374 -4.68 -76.82 -2.10
C ALA A 374 -3.78 -77.98 -2.57
N ARG A 375 -4.17 -78.71 -3.62
CA ARG A 375 -3.30 -79.73 -4.24
C ARG A 375 -2.08 -79.16 -4.95
N GLU A 376 -2.18 -77.92 -5.41
CA GLU A 376 -1.06 -77.21 -6.03
C GLU A 376 -0.17 -76.50 -4.99
N TRP A 377 -0.37 -76.75 -3.70
CA TRP A 377 0.43 -76.14 -2.64
C TRP A 377 1.79 -76.80 -2.50
N ASP A 378 2.87 -76.01 -2.51
CA ASP A 378 4.21 -76.55 -2.26
C ASP A 378 4.50 -76.60 -0.76
N CYS A 379 4.17 -77.74 -0.12
CA CYS A 379 4.35 -77.93 1.32
C CYS A 379 5.81 -77.82 1.78
N GLN A 380 6.77 -78.22 0.94
CA GLN A 380 8.19 -78.17 1.30
C GLN A 380 8.71 -76.73 1.31
N ARG A 381 8.40 -75.94 0.27
CA ARG A 381 8.88 -74.55 0.15
C ARG A 381 8.09 -73.55 0.99
N ASN A 382 6.86 -73.89 1.40
CA ASN A 382 6.06 -73.04 2.29
C ASN A 382 6.37 -73.23 3.79
N MET A 383 7.41 -74.00 4.14
CA MET A 383 8.01 -74.04 5.48
C MET A 383 7.00 -74.17 6.62
N GLY A 384 6.08 -75.15 6.52
CA GLY A 384 5.09 -75.45 7.55
C GLY A 384 3.81 -74.61 7.51
N LEU A 385 3.70 -73.64 6.59
CA LEU A 385 2.43 -72.96 6.32
C LEU A 385 1.53 -73.85 5.45
N THR A 386 0.35 -74.21 5.95
CA THR A 386 -0.60 -75.08 5.24
C THR A 386 -1.77 -74.30 4.63
N PRO A 387 -2.46 -74.84 3.62
CA PRO A 387 -3.68 -74.23 3.07
C PRO A 387 -4.79 -74.00 4.12
N GLU A 388 -4.86 -74.83 5.16
CA GLU A 388 -5.82 -74.74 6.27
C GLU A 388 -5.56 -73.54 7.20
N GLN A 389 -4.39 -72.89 7.05
CA GLN A 389 -3.97 -71.73 7.85
C GLN A 389 -4.05 -70.42 7.05
N VAL A 390 -4.59 -70.45 5.83
CA VAL A 390 -4.62 -69.30 4.92
C VAL A 390 -6.01 -69.14 4.33
N ARG A 391 -6.48 -67.89 4.21
CA ARG A 391 -7.77 -67.59 3.58
C ARG A 391 -7.74 -67.69 2.05
N PRO A 392 -8.87 -68.02 1.39
CA PRO A 392 -8.94 -68.19 -0.07
C PRO A 392 -8.56 -66.96 -0.91
N PHE A 393 -8.69 -65.74 -0.36
CA PHE A 393 -8.35 -64.48 -1.06
C PHE A 393 -7.22 -63.71 -0.37
N SER A 394 -6.34 -64.42 0.34
CA SER A 394 -5.20 -63.81 1.02
C SER A 394 -4.23 -63.13 0.06
N THR A 395 -3.73 -61.96 0.44
CA THR A 395 -2.64 -61.26 -0.27
C THR A 395 -1.25 -61.84 0.05
N ARG A 396 -1.18 -62.86 0.92
CA ARG A 396 0.05 -63.57 1.26
C ARG A 396 0.62 -64.28 0.04
N LYS A 397 1.91 -64.08 -0.23
CA LYS A 397 2.67 -64.74 -1.30
C LYS A 397 3.18 -66.10 -0.80
N VAL A 398 2.91 -67.14 -1.57
CA VAL A 398 3.23 -68.54 -1.23
C VAL A 398 3.75 -69.27 -2.47
N TRP A 399 4.40 -70.41 -2.26
CA TRP A 399 4.88 -71.30 -3.31
C TRP A 399 3.79 -72.27 -3.78
N TRP A 400 3.73 -72.47 -5.08
CA TRP A 400 2.84 -73.39 -5.77
C TRP A 400 3.64 -74.38 -6.59
N VAL A 401 3.10 -75.58 -6.79
CA VAL A 401 3.63 -76.63 -7.64
C VAL A 401 2.52 -77.14 -8.58
N CYS A 402 2.80 -77.20 -9.88
CA CYS A 402 1.83 -77.72 -10.87
C CYS A 402 2.08 -79.22 -11.14
N GLU A 403 1.15 -79.87 -11.84
CA GLU A 403 1.27 -81.29 -12.23
C GLU A 403 2.54 -81.62 -13.04
N LYS A 404 3.09 -80.65 -13.78
CA LYS A 404 4.36 -80.80 -14.52
C LYS A 404 5.61 -80.58 -13.66
N GLY A 405 5.46 -80.37 -12.35
CA GLY A 405 6.57 -80.17 -11.41
C GLY A 405 7.17 -78.76 -11.37
N HIS A 406 6.60 -77.77 -12.07
CA HIS A 406 7.10 -76.40 -11.97
C HIS A 406 6.71 -75.74 -10.65
N HIS A 407 7.68 -75.07 -10.02
CA HIS A 407 7.50 -74.34 -8.77
C HIS A 407 7.53 -72.82 -8.99
N TRP A 408 6.55 -72.08 -8.47
CA TRP A 408 6.51 -70.61 -8.58
C TRP A 408 5.87 -69.94 -7.38
N GLN A 409 6.13 -68.64 -7.22
CA GLN A 409 5.49 -67.83 -6.20
C GLN A 409 4.46 -66.87 -6.77
N CYS A 410 3.28 -66.83 -6.15
CA CYS A 410 2.32 -65.74 -6.32
C CYS A 410 1.39 -65.66 -5.10
N THR A 411 0.56 -64.61 -5.03
CA THR A 411 -0.39 -64.46 -3.92
C THR A 411 -1.58 -65.41 -4.07
N VAL A 412 -2.15 -65.86 -2.94
CA VAL A 412 -3.33 -66.75 -2.95
C VAL A 412 -4.49 -66.14 -3.71
N GLN A 413 -4.74 -64.84 -3.51
CA GLN A 413 -5.77 -64.09 -4.25
C GLN A 413 -5.59 -64.16 -5.79
N VAL A 414 -4.34 -64.18 -6.28
CA VAL A 414 -4.04 -64.22 -7.72
C VAL A 414 -4.29 -65.62 -8.30
N ARG A 415 -3.94 -66.69 -7.56
CA ARG A 415 -4.33 -68.06 -7.95
C ARG A 415 -5.83 -68.26 -7.94
N GLN A 416 -6.51 -67.75 -6.90
CA GLN A 416 -7.95 -67.85 -6.75
C GLN A 416 -8.72 -67.17 -7.90
N LYS A 417 -8.13 -66.12 -8.49
CA LYS A 417 -8.66 -65.42 -9.68
C LYS A 417 -8.34 -66.12 -11.00
N GLY A 418 -7.72 -67.31 -10.98
CA GLY A 418 -7.50 -68.16 -12.15
C GLY A 418 -6.13 -68.05 -12.83
N THR A 419 -5.15 -67.36 -12.23
CA THR A 419 -3.80 -67.24 -12.83
C THR A 419 -3.05 -68.57 -12.73
N GLY A 420 -2.81 -69.25 -13.85
CA GLY A 420 -2.16 -70.57 -13.90
C GLY A 420 -0.64 -70.57 -13.68
N CYS A 421 -0.02 -71.72 -13.94
CA CYS A 421 1.42 -71.89 -13.86
C CYS A 421 2.10 -71.08 -14.98
N PRO A 422 2.97 -70.10 -14.67
CA PRO A 422 3.58 -69.24 -15.68
C PRO A 422 4.49 -70.01 -16.65
N PHE A 423 5.05 -71.14 -16.20
CA PHE A 423 5.88 -72.03 -17.03
C PHE A 423 5.05 -72.84 -18.02
N CYS A 424 3.83 -73.25 -17.66
CA CYS A 424 2.92 -73.96 -18.56
C CYS A 424 2.28 -73.01 -19.58
N ASP A 425 2.02 -71.76 -19.20
CA ASP A 425 1.38 -70.75 -20.04
C ASP A 425 2.36 -70.00 -20.96
N GLY A 426 3.63 -70.43 -21.03
CA GLY A 426 4.66 -69.81 -21.89
C GLY A 426 5.10 -68.41 -21.47
N ARG A 427 4.69 -67.93 -20.28
CA ARG A 427 5.05 -66.62 -19.73
C ARG A 427 6.38 -66.73 -19.00
N ILE A 428 7.48 -66.80 -19.76
CA ILE A 428 8.83 -66.84 -19.20
C ILE A 428 9.17 -65.47 -18.61
N HIS A 429 9.12 -65.34 -17.28
CA HIS A 429 9.86 -64.29 -16.59
C HIS A 429 11.35 -64.66 -16.63
N ARG A 430 12.13 -63.88 -17.38
CA ARG A 430 13.60 -63.93 -17.37
C ARG A 430 14.06 -63.86 -15.91
N GLN A 431 14.78 -64.89 -15.47
CA GLN A 431 15.28 -65.16 -14.11
C GLN A 431 14.35 -65.99 -13.22
N SER A 432 14.26 -67.29 -13.49
CA SER A 432 14.06 -68.31 -12.45
C SER A 432 14.59 -69.64 -12.99
N ARG A 433 15.69 -70.12 -12.41
CA ARG A 433 16.28 -71.43 -12.70
C ARG A 433 15.26 -72.52 -12.39
N LEU A 434 15.12 -73.49 -13.29
CA LEU A 434 14.73 -74.85 -12.90
C LEU A 434 15.79 -75.33 -11.90
N ILE A 435 15.40 -75.51 -10.63
CA ILE A 435 16.14 -76.31 -9.65
C ILE A 435 15.24 -77.47 -9.28
#